data_AF-A0A359HJ60-F1
#
_entry.id   AF-A0A359HJ60-F1
#
_cell.length_a   1.000
_cell.length_b   1.000
_cell.length_c   1.000
_cell.angle_alpha   90.00
_cell.angle_beta   90.00
_cell.angle_gamma   90.00
#
_symmetry.space_group_name_H-M   'P 1'
#
loop_
_entity.id
_entity.type
_entity.pdbx_description
1 polymer ?
#
loop_
_entity_poly.entity_id
_entity_poly.type
_entity_poly.pdbx_seq_one_letter_code
_entity_poly.pdbx_strand_id
1 'polypeptide(L)'
;MNEPYIDPLVETQPTPTVSWAASPPKKRRGLGCCLGLLAIPVFVALCLGGVLLLAGGRTNILVLGLDAREPGSDLGRSDTMILSTFVPREPYLGMLSIPRDLWVTIPGVGENRINTAHFFAEAELPGSGPAAAMETVRQNFGVAVDYYVRVRFDGFLDLVDLLGGVEVELPVAMSGYPAGAQHLNSEQALAFVRDRAGSDDFFRMQRAQIFIKGLGKELMQPSAWPRLPQILPLVRQMIDTNVPFAKWPALAITVLRVGLDGMDSRTITREMTNPFTTSEGAQVLGPNWAAINPVLLEMFGQ
;
A
#
# COMPACT_ATOMS: atom_id res chain seq x y z
N MET A 1 -101.03 -8.07 -46.20
CA MET A 1 -100.46 -9.42 -46.39
C MET A 1 -99.57 -9.37 -47.62
N ASN A 2 -98.29 -9.09 -47.40
CA ASN A 2 -97.23 -9.17 -48.41
C ASN A 2 -96.27 -10.24 -47.89
N GLU A 3 -96.27 -11.43 -48.51
CA GLU A 3 -95.23 -12.42 -48.25
C GLU A 3 -93.94 -12.01 -48.99
N PRO A 4 -92.79 -11.93 -48.32
CA PRO A 4 -91.55 -11.55 -48.95
C PRO A 4 -90.96 -12.73 -49.74
N TYR A 5 -90.58 -12.43 -50.98
CA TYR A 5 -89.77 -13.24 -51.88
C TYR A 5 -88.40 -13.57 -51.23
N ILE A 6 -88.07 -14.85 -51.09
CA ILE A 6 -86.77 -15.32 -50.59
C ILE A 6 -85.87 -15.67 -51.78
N ASP A 7 -84.76 -14.95 -51.89
CA ASP A 7 -83.71 -15.14 -52.91
C ASP A 7 -82.92 -16.43 -52.62
N PRO A 8 -82.86 -17.41 -53.56
CA PRO A 8 -82.21 -18.70 -53.35
C PRO A 8 -80.68 -18.68 -53.52
N LEU A 9 -80.01 -17.53 -53.57
CA LEU A 9 -78.54 -17.43 -53.71
C LEU A 9 -77.77 -17.15 -52.43
N VAL A 10 -78.38 -17.30 -51.25
CA VAL A 10 -77.67 -17.21 -49.95
C VAL A 10 -77.15 -18.59 -49.55
N GLU A 11 -76.21 -19.12 -50.32
CA GLU A 11 -75.37 -20.23 -49.88
C GLU A 11 -73.93 -20.01 -50.38
N THR A 12 -72.98 -20.34 -49.51
CA THR A 12 -71.50 -20.25 -49.67
C THR A 12 -70.82 -18.93 -49.22
N GLN A 13 -71.02 -18.54 -47.97
CA GLN A 13 -69.90 -17.94 -47.22
C GLN A 13 -69.15 -19.09 -46.52
N PRO A 14 -67.87 -19.34 -46.86
CA PRO A 14 -67.11 -20.41 -46.22
C PRO A 14 -66.93 -20.11 -44.72
N THR A 15 -67.21 -21.14 -43.91
CA THR A 15 -66.99 -21.13 -42.47
C THR A 15 -65.52 -20.80 -42.19
N PRO A 16 -65.19 -19.88 -41.27
CA PRO A 16 -63.80 -19.60 -40.95
C PRO A 16 -63.15 -20.85 -40.38
N THR A 17 -62.20 -21.42 -41.11
CA THR A 17 -61.34 -22.50 -40.63
C THR A 17 -60.50 -21.96 -39.47
N VAL A 18 -60.76 -22.46 -38.26
CA VAL A 18 -59.91 -22.21 -37.10
C VAL A 18 -58.53 -22.83 -37.38
N SER A 19 -57.57 -22.01 -37.79
CA SER A 19 -56.19 -22.47 -37.89
C SER A 19 -55.65 -22.63 -36.48
N TRP A 20 -55.45 -23.88 -36.05
CA TRP A 20 -54.67 -24.19 -34.86
C TRP A 20 -53.21 -23.83 -35.15
N ALA A 21 -52.85 -22.55 -34.93
CA ALA A 21 -51.45 -22.16 -34.90
C ALA A 21 -50.79 -22.96 -33.77
N ALA A 22 -49.88 -23.86 -34.14
CA ALA A 22 -49.08 -24.62 -33.19
C ALA A 22 -48.46 -23.63 -32.19
N SER A 23 -48.73 -23.84 -30.90
CA SER A 23 -48.12 -23.03 -29.86
C SER A 23 -46.60 -23.04 -30.05
N PRO A 24 -45.91 -21.88 -29.99
CA PRO A 24 -44.47 -21.85 -30.12
C PRO A 24 -43.87 -22.80 -29.06
N PRO A 25 -42.81 -23.55 -29.38
CA PRO A 25 -42.20 -24.44 -28.42
C PRO A 25 -41.85 -23.64 -27.17
N LYS A 26 -42.38 -24.06 -26.00
CA LYS A 26 -42.02 -23.49 -24.71
C LYS A 26 -40.49 -23.51 -24.63
N LYS A 27 -39.87 -22.33 -24.76
CA LYS A 27 -38.44 -22.14 -24.53
C LYS A 27 -38.18 -22.67 -23.12
N ARG A 28 -37.60 -23.86 -23.01
CA ARG A 28 -37.04 -24.34 -21.75
C ARG A 28 -36.01 -23.27 -21.37
N ARG A 29 -36.36 -22.41 -20.42
CA ARG A 29 -35.40 -21.52 -19.77
C ARG A 29 -34.40 -22.47 -19.12
N GLY A 30 -33.28 -22.70 -19.80
CA GLY A 30 -32.18 -23.46 -19.27
C GLY A 30 -31.81 -22.82 -17.95
N LEU A 31 -32.01 -23.57 -16.88
CA LEU A 31 -31.55 -23.30 -15.52
C LEU A 31 -30.00 -23.47 -15.48
N GLY A 32 -29.29 -22.81 -16.41
CA GLY A 32 -27.87 -23.03 -16.68
C GLY A 32 -27.01 -21.78 -16.52
N CYS A 33 -27.61 -20.60 -16.32
CA CYS A 33 -26.85 -19.34 -16.22
C CYS A 33 -26.52 -18.94 -14.77
N CYS A 34 -27.29 -19.42 -13.78
CA CYS A 34 -27.07 -19.03 -12.38
C CYS A 34 -25.91 -19.78 -11.70
N LEU A 35 -25.54 -20.99 -12.17
CA LEU A 35 -24.38 -21.72 -11.62
C LEU A 35 -23.04 -21.10 -12.02
N GLY A 36 -22.95 -20.42 -13.18
CA GLY A 36 -21.73 -19.73 -13.61
C GLY A 36 -21.44 -18.44 -12.84
N LEU A 37 -22.48 -17.74 -12.37
CA LEU A 37 -22.37 -16.47 -11.64
C LEU A 37 -21.87 -16.62 -10.20
N LEU A 38 -22.12 -17.77 -9.56
CA LEU A 38 -21.57 -18.09 -8.23
C LEU A 38 -20.18 -18.74 -8.30
N ALA A 39 -19.80 -19.32 -9.44
CA ALA A 39 -18.51 -19.99 -9.60
C ALA A 39 -17.32 -19.00 -9.52
N ILE A 40 -17.46 -17.79 -10.08
CA ILE A 40 -16.42 -16.76 -10.05
C ILE A 40 -16.13 -16.25 -8.64
N PRO A 41 -17.12 -15.79 -7.83
CA PRO A 41 -16.84 -15.32 -6.47
C PRO A 41 -16.35 -16.46 -5.56
N VAL A 42 -16.84 -17.68 -5.73
CA VAL A 42 -16.34 -18.85 -4.98
C VAL A 42 -14.91 -19.20 -5.37
N PHE A 43 -14.57 -19.15 -6.66
CA PHE A 43 -13.20 -19.39 -7.14
C PHE A 43 -12.25 -18.29 -6.68
N VAL A 44 -12.65 -17.02 -6.75
CA VAL A 44 -11.87 -15.90 -6.22
C VAL A 44 -11.67 -16.05 -4.71
N ALA A 45 -12.71 -16.40 -3.96
CA ALA A 45 -12.61 -16.65 -2.52
C ALA A 45 -11.70 -17.84 -2.18
N LEU A 46 -11.74 -18.92 -2.97
CA LEU A 46 -10.86 -20.07 -2.81
C LEU A 46 -9.40 -19.72 -3.16
N CYS A 47 -9.16 -18.95 -4.21
CA CYS A 47 -7.83 -18.45 -4.57
C CYS A 47 -7.29 -17.49 -3.49
N LEU A 48 -8.11 -16.54 -3.02
CA LEU A 48 -7.74 -15.61 -1.95
C LEU A 48 -7.46 -16.35 -0.64
N GLY A 49 -8.32 -17.31 -0.29
CA GLY A 49 -8.16 -18.18 0.87
C GLY A 49 -6.92 -19.07 0.76
N GLY A 50 -6.63 -19.61 -0.43
CA GLY A 50 -5.42 -20.39 -0.70
C GLY A 50 -4.15 -19.56 -0.57
N VAL A 51 -4.13 -18.33 -1.10
CA VAL A 51 -3.01 -17.40 -0.96
C VAL A 51 -2.78 -17.05 0.52
N LEU A 52 -3.84 -16.80 1.28
CA LEU A 52 -3.74 -16.50 2.73
C LEU A 52 -3.33 -17.71 3.58
N LEU A 53 -3.74 -18.92 3.20
CA LEU A 53 -3.30 -20.17 3.83
C LEU A 53 -1.81 -20.42 3.58
N LEU A 54 -1.33 -20.14 2.36
CA LEU A 54 0.07 -20.28 1.96
C LEU A 54 0.96 -19.12 2.43
N ALA A 55 0.39 -17.99 2.84
CA ALA A 55 1.11 -16.78 3.24
C ALA A 55 2.06 -16.95 4.45
N GLY A 56 1.97 -18.06 5.18
CA GLY A 56 2.78 -18.31 6.37
C GLY A 56 2.24 -17.61 7.61
N GLY A 57 3.11 -17.43 8.62
CA GLY A 57 2.80 -16.71 9.86
C GLY A 57 3.03 -15.20 9.75
N ARG A 58 3.11 -14.55 10.92
CA ARG A 58 3.52 -13.14 11.05
C ARG A 58 4.80 -12.88 10.25
N THR A 59 4.82 -11.78 9.50
CA THR A 59 5.99 -11.34 8.73
C THR A 59 6.31 -9.90 9.10
N ASN A 60 7.52 -9.67 9.60
CA ASN A 60 8.01 -8.36 10.00
C ASN A 60 8.90 -7.78 8.90
N ILE A 61 8.59 -6.56 8.45
CA ILE A 61 9.28 -5.88 7.35
C ILE A 61 9.77 -4.52 7.86
N LEU A 62 11.07 -4.26 7.72
CA LEU A 62 11.64 -2.94 7.97
C LEU A 62 11.54 -2.08 6.71
N VAL A 63 10.75 -1.02 6.78
CA VAL A 63 10.62 -0.03 5.70
C VAL A 63 11.62 1.10 5.95
N LEU A 64 12.49 1.34 4.96
CA LEU A 64 13.53 2.34 4.97
C LEU A 64 13.25 3.37 3.87
N GLY A 65 13.09 4.64 4.24
CA GLY A 65 13.08 5.76 3.30
C GLY A 65 14.45 6.42 3.26
N LEU A 66 15.09 6.46 2.08
CA LEU A 66 16.35 7.18 1.90
C LEU A 66 16.09 8.63 1.49
N ASP A 67 16.67 9.59 2.22
CA ASP A 67 16.92 10.94 1.69
C ASP A 67 18.34 10.93 1.09
N ALA A 68 18.48 10.28 -0.06
CA ALA A 68 19.74 10.31 -0.81
C ALA A 68 19.94 11.73 -1.35
N ARG A 69 21.05 12.36 -0.94
CA ARG A 69 21.41 13.72 -1.39
C ARG A 69 21.71 13.78 -2.88
N GLU A 70 22.00 12.65 -3.50
CA GLU A 70 22.29 12.50 -4.93
C GLU A 70 21.40 11.39 -5.53
N PRO A 71 20.75 11.63 -6.68
CA PRO A 71 20.00 10.60 -7.41
C PRO A 71 20.88 9.38 -7.72
N GLY A 72 20.36 8.17 -7.50
CA GLY A 72 21.11 6.92 -7.73
C GLY A 72 22.21 6.57 -6.71
N SER A 73 22.36 7.36 -5.64
CA SER A 73 23.31 7.07 -4.56
C SER A 73 22.60 6.44 -3.36
N ASP A 74 22.97 5.22 -3.02
CA ASP A 74 22.49 4.55 -1.80
C ASP A 74 23.22 5.07 -0.53
N LEU A 75 24.25 5.92 -0.69
CA LEU A 75 24.96 6.61 0.40
C LEU A 75 24.09 7.72 1.01
N GLY A 76 23.08 7.30 1.76
CA GLY A 76 22.16 8.16 2.51
C GLY A 76 21.92 7.62 3.92
N ARG A 77 21.55 8.53 4.83
CA ARG A 77 20.97 8.12 6.12
C ARG A 77 19.50 7.75 5.87
N SER A 78 19.02 6.69 6.51
CA SER A 78 17.58 6.37 6.48
C SER A 78 16.85 7.36 7.39
N ASP A 79 16.25 8.39 6.81
CA ASP A 79 15.51 9.41 7.57
C ASP A 79 14.12 8.93 8.00
N THR A 80 13.61 7.88 7.34
CA THR A 80 12.38 7.17 7.75
C THR A 80 12.69 5.71 8.01
N MET A 81 12.37 5.23 9.22
CA MET A 81 12.49 3.84 9.62
C MET A 81 11.16 3.40 10.24
N ILE A 82 10.46 2.49 9.58
CA ILE A 82 9.17 1.96 10.05
C ILE A 82 9.28 0.45 10.14
N LEU A 83 9.11 -0.09 11.34
CA LEU A 83 9.01 -1.53 11.54
C LEU A 83 7.54 -1.94 11.40
N SER A 84 7.24 -2.72 10.36
CA SER A 84 5.88 -3.15 10.05
C SER A 84 5.70 -4.64 10.32
N THR A 85 4.56 -5.02 10.92
CA THR A 85 4.17 -6.43 11.14
C THR A 85 2.91 -6.73 10.35
N PHE A 86 3.01 -7.72 9.46
CA PHE A 86 1.89 -8.24 8.69
C PHE A 86 1.47 -9.57 9.28
N VAL A 87 0.20 -9.69 9.65
CA VAL A 87 -0.40 -10.96 10.04
C VAL A 87 -1.41 -11.30 8.94
N PRO A 88 -1.16 -12.29 8.06
CA PRO A 88 -2.13 -12.61 7.00
C PRO A 88 -3.39 -13.31 7.53
N ARG A 89 -3.25 -14.09 8.62
CA ARG A 89 -4.31 -14.90 9.22
C ARG A 89 -5.33 -14.08 10.01
N GLU A 90 -4.85 -13.06 10.70
CA GLU A 90 -5.64 -12.07 11.42
C GLU A 90 -5.47 -10.77 10.64
N PRO A 91 -6.50 -10.10 10.10
CA PRO A 91 -6.32 -8.90 9.28
C PRO A 91 -5.76 -7.74 10.12
N TYR A 92 -4.46 -7.81 10.42
CA TYR A 92 -3.72 -6.90 11.27
C TYR A 92 -2.44 -6.49 10.56
N LEU A 93 -2.28 -5.18 10.46
CA LEU A 93 -1.10 -4.51 9.96
C LEU A 93 -0.70 -3.46 11.00
N GLY A 94 0.39 -3.73 11.70
CA GLY A 94 0.99 -2.81 12.65
C GLY A 94 2.17 -2.09 12.01
N MET A 95 2.31 -0.79 12.26
CA MET A 95 3.41 0.05 11.77
C MET A 95 3.98 0.86 12.93
N LEU A 96 5.22 0.57 13.32
CA LEU A 96 5.92 1.31 14.38
C LEU A 96 6.99 2.21 13.75
N SER A 97 6.78 3.52 13.82
CA SER A 97 7.76 4.52 13.39
C SER A 97 8.86 4.67 14.43
N ILE A 98 10.11 4.46 14.01
CA ILE A 98 11.31 4.55 14.84
C ILE A 98 12.03 5.88 14.54
N PRO A 99 12.30 6.74 15.54
CA PRO A 99 12.97 8.01 15.34
C PRO A 99 14.43 7.79 14.93
N ARG A 100 14.88 8.51 13.90
CA ARG A 100 16.23 8.38 13.31
C ARG A 100 17.38 8.66 14.30
N ASP A 101 17.13 9.49 15.31
CA ASP A 101 18.12 9.93 16.29
C ASP A 101 18.12 9.06 17.57
N LEU A 102 17.44 7.91 17.54
CA LEU A 102 17.47 6.94 18.64
C LEU A 102 18.90 6.41 18.81
N TRP A 103 19.45 6.55 20.01
CA TRP A 103 20.80 6.10 20.36
C TRP A 103 20.77 4.61 20.74
N VAL A 104 21.39 3.77 19.91
CA VAL A 104 21.33 2.32 19.99
C VAL A 104 22.68 1.69 19.72
N THR A 105 22.83 0.40 20.06
CA THR A 105 24.04 -0.36 19.71
C THR A 105 23.95 -0.84 18.27
N ILE A 106 24.91 -0.45 17.43
CA ILE A 106 25.03 -0.90 16.03
C ILE A 106 26.09 -2.01 15.97
N PRO A 107 25.73 -3.23 15.52
CA PRO A 107 26.66 -4.36 15.45
C PRO A 107 27.88 -4.04 14.58
N GLY A 108 29.08 -4.31 15.09
CA GLY A 108 30.34 -4.02 14.40
C GLY A 108 30.81 -2.56 14.46
N VAL A 109 29.97 -1.63 14.93
CA VAL A 109 30.31 -0.19 14.99
C VAL A 109 30.38 0.33 16.43
N GLY A 110 29.44 -0.06 17.29
CA GLY A 110 29.28 0.48 18.65
C GLY A 110 28.02 1.35 18.79
N GLU A 111 27.94 2.18 19.83
CA GLU A 111 26.78 3.02 20.04
C GLU A 111 26.73 4.20 19.06
N ASN A 112 25.60 4.38 18.38
CA ASN A 112 25.37 5.54 17.53
C ASN A 112 23.85 5.77 17.34
N ARG A 113 23.50 6.81 16.58
CA ARG A 113 22.13 6.99 16.10
C ARG A 113 21.74 5.87 15.13
N ILE A 114 20.54 5.33 15.29
CA ILE A 114 20.06 4.15 14.56
C ILE A 114 20.12 4.32 13.03
N ASN A 115 19.90 5.53 12.51
CA ASN A 115 19.96 5.80 11.07
C ASN A 115 21.36 5.68 10.45
N THR A 116 22.41 5.67 11.29
CA THR A 116 23.79 5.53 10.82
C THR A 116 24.16 4.09 10.50
N ALA A 117 23.41 3.09 10.98
CA ALA A 117 23.66 1.67 10.70
C ALA A 117 23.66 1.40 9.19
N HIS A 118 22.64 1.91 8.50
CA HIS A 118 22.57 1.83 7.03
C HIS A 118 23.76 2.52 6.37
N PHE A 119 24.06 3.75 6.78
CA PHE A 119 25.12 4.56 6.17
C PHE A 119 26.51 3.94 6.31
N PHE A 120 26.88 3.46 7.50
CA PHE A 120 28.20 2.87 7.73
C PHE A 120 28.40 1.59 6.95
N ALA A 121 27.40 0.70 6.95
CA ALA A 121 27.47 -0.54 6.20
C ALA A 121 27.51 -0.28 4.69
N GLU A 122 26.67 0.62 4.16
CA GLU A 122 26.69 0.97 2.74
C GLU A 122 28.03 1.57 2.29
N ALA A 123 28.67 2.36 3.16
CA ALA A 123 29.99 2.94 2.89
C ALA A 123 31.11 1.89 2.90
N GLU A 124 30.99 0.83 3.69
CA GLU A 124 31.95 -0.28 3.75
C GLU A 124 31.75 -1.27 2.58
N LEU A 125 30.51 -1.67 2.34
CA LEU A 125 30.11 -2.58 1.28
C LEU A 125 28.77 -2.12 0.66
N PRO A 126 28.76 -1.64 -0.59
CA PRO A 126 27.53 -1.25 -1.28
C PRO A 126 26.49 -2.37 -1.29
N GLY A 127 25.23 -2.02 -1.00
CA GLY A 127 24.10 -2.94 -0.86
C GLY A 127 23.94 -3.60 0.51
N SER A 128 24.87 -3.40 1.45
CA SER A 128 24.80 -4.00 2.79
C SER A 128 24.02 -3.15 3.82
N GLY A 129 23.72 -1.88 3.51
CA GLY A 129 23.02 -0.95 4.39
C GLY A 129 21.69 -1.48 4.96
N PRO A 130 20.77 -2.04 4.15
CA PRO A 130 19.50 -2.54 4.64
C PRO A 130 19.65 -3.69 5.64
N ALA A 131 20.58 -4.61 5.39
CA ALA A 131 20.84 -5.74 6.26
C ALA A 131 21.39 -5.30 7.62
N ALA A 132 22.30 -4.32 7.63
CA ALA A 132 22.80 -3.73 8.87
C ALA A 132 21.69 -3.05 9.67
N ALA A 133 20.81 -2.30 9.01
CA ALA A 133 19.66 -1.67 9.66
C ALA A 133 18.69 -2.70 10.26
N MET A 134 18.37 -3.77 9.53
CA MET A 134 17.56 -4.89 10.03
C MET A 134 18.17 -5.51 11.29
N GLU A 135 19.48 -5.77 11.25
CA GLU A 135 20.19 -6.40 12.35
C GLU A 135 20.28 -5.49 13.59
N THR A 136 20.51 -4.17 13.39
CA THR A 136 20.43 -3.18 14.48
C THR A 136 19.05 -3.16 15.12
N VAL A 137 17.97 -3.13 14.34
CA VAL A 137 16.60 -3.17 14.89
C VAL A 137 16.38 -4.49 15.63
N ARG A 138 16.75 -5.62 15.02
CA ARG A 138 16.58 -6.95 15.62
C ARG A 138 17.25 -7.07 16.99
N GLN A 139 18.50 -6.60 17.12
CA GLN A 139 19.25 -6.71 18.37
C GLN A 139 18.75 -5.79 19.47
N ASN A 140 18.38 -4.55 19.13
CA ASN A 140 17.98 -3.57 20.16
C ASN A 140 16.51 -3.75 20.58
N PHE A 141 15.63 -4.10 19.65
CA PHE A 141 14.19 -4.20 19.91
C PHE A 141 13.75 -5.62 20.30
N GLY A 142 14.61 -6.64 20.12
CA GLY A 142 14.26 -8.03 20.44
C GLY A 142 13.20 -8.64 19.52
N VAL A 143 12.87 -7.97 18.42
CA VAL A 143 11.86 -8.39 17.44
C VAL A 143 12.51 -8.99 16.20
N ALA A 144 11.92 -10.04 15.66
CA ALA A 144 12.32 -10.57 14.36
C ALA A 144 12.12 -9.52 13.26
N VAL A 145 13.06 -9.42 12.33
CA VAL A 145 12.96 -8.57 11.14
C VAL A 145 13.25 -9.46 9.95
N ASP A 146 12.20 -9.93 9.27
CA ASP A 146 12.33 -10.97 8.23
C ASP A 146 12.83 -10.40 6.91
N TYR A 147 12.34 -9.20 6.56
CA TYR A 147 12.62 -8.56 5.29
C TYR A 147 12.80 -7.05 5.45
N TYR A 148 13.32 -6.41 4.41
CA TYR A 148 13.33 -4.96 4.27
C TYR A 148 12.65 -4.52 2.98
N VAL A 149 12.17 -3.29 2.99
CA VAL A 149 11.74 -2.54 1.82
C VAL A 149 12.43 -1.17 1.89
N ARG A 150 13.39 -0.94 1.00
CA ARG A 150 14.11 0.32 0.86
C ARG A 150 13.52 1.09 -0.31
N VAL A 151 12.96 2.26 -0.02
CA VAL A 151 12.34 3.15 -1.00
C VAL A 151 13.34 4.22 -1.43
N ARG A 152 13.57 4.28 -2.74
CA ARG A 152 14.32 5.31 -3.45
C ARG A 152 13.36 6.24 -4.19
N PHE A 153 13.82 7.47 -4.42
CA PHE A 153 13.10 8.45 -5.24
C PHE A 153 13.42 8.34 -6.74
N ASP A 154 14.25 7.38 -7.16
CA ASP A 154 14.60 7.17 -8.57
C ASP A 154 13.41 6.59 -9.35
N GLY A 155 13.05 7.16 -10.51
CA GLY A 155 11.88 6.74 -11.30
C GLY A 155 10.54 7.27 -10.76
N PHE A 156 10.58 8.12 -9.74
CA PHE A 156 9.42 8.75 -9.13
C PHE A 156 8.59 9.60 -10.12
N LEU A 157 9.26 10.44 -10.92
CA LEU A 157 8.60 11.31 -11.89
C LEU A 157 7.83 10.51 -12.94
N ASP A 158 8.46 9.46 -13.47
CA ASP A 158 7.89 8.59 -14.49
C ASP A 158 6.62 7.90 -13.96
N LEU A 159 6.61 7.52 -12.68
CA LEU A 159 5.44 6.92 -12.05
C LEU A 159 4.28 7.92 -11.94
N VAL A 160 4.56 9.15 -11.51
CA VAL A 160 3.55 10.22 -11.40
C VAL A 160 2.98 10.55 -12.78
N ASP A 161 3.82 10.68 -13.80
CA ASP A 161 3.38 10.93 -15.17
C ASP A 161 2.51 9.80 -15.71
N LEU A 162 2.88 8.54 -15.45
CA LEU A 162 2.11 7.37 -15.87
C LEU A 162 0.71 7.30 -15.23
N LEU A 163 0.60 7.77 -13.98
CA LEU A 163 -0.67 7.85 -13.26
C LEU A 163 -1.51 9.08 -13.68
N GLY A 164 -0.91 10.05 -14.37
CA GLY A 164 -1.57 11.29 -14.78
C GLY A 164 -1.56 12.37 -13.69
N GLY A 165 -0.64 12.27 -12.73
CA GLY A 165 -0.54 13.11 -11.54
C GLY A 165 -0.98 12.39 -10.26
N VAL A 166 -0.87 13.10 -9.13
CA VAL A 166 -1.25 12.62 -7.81
C VAL A 166 -2.13 13.65 -7.11
N GLU A 167 -3.27 13.19 -6.59
CA GLU A 167 -4.12 13.99 -5.71
C GLU A 167 -3.58 13.95 -4.28
N VAL A 168 -3.32 15.12 -3.70
CA VAL A 168 -2.91 15.30 -2.30
C VAL A 168 -3.92 16.15 -1.54
N GLU A 169 -4.21 15.79 -0.30
CA GLU A 169 -5.09 16.57 0.58
C GLU A 169 -4.23 17.36 1.58
N LEU A 170 -4.17 18.69 1.42
CA LEU A 170 -3.34 19.54 2.26
C LEU A 170 -4.13 20.05 3.47
N PRO A 171 -3.73 19.71 4.72
CA PRO A 171 -4.46 20.16 5.91
C PRO A 171 -4.32 21.68 6.15
N VAL A 172 -3.23 22.26 5.67
CA VAL A 172 -2.91 23.69 5.73
C VAL A 172 -2.20 24.11 4.45
N ALA A 173 -2.17 25.40 4.15
CA ALA A 173 -1.42 25.92 3.02
C ALA A 173 0.07 25.62 3.19
N MET A 174 0.70 25.00 2.19
CA MET A 174 2.11 24.63 2.20
C MET A 174 2.68 24.55 0.78
N SER A 175 3.98 24.84 0.64
CA SER A 175 4.71 24.74 -0.63
C SER A 175 4.06 25.50 -1.79
N GLY A 176 3.45 26.65 -1.49
CA GLY A 176 2.78 27.50 -2.48
C GLY A 176 1.36 27.08 -2.86
N TYR A 177 0.83 26.01 -2.25
CA TYR A 177 -0.53 25.54 -2.48
C TYR A 177 -1.46 25.88 -1.30
N PRO A 178 -2.74 26.22 -1.54
CA PRO A 178 -3.72 26.41 -0.48
C PRO A 178 -4.11 25.07 0.17
N ALA A 179 -4.70 25.13 1.36
CA ALA A 179 -5.27 23.95 2.01
C ALA A 179 -6.38 23.32 1.14
N GLY A 180 -6.56 22.00 1.26
CA GLY A 180 -7.53 21.19 0.51
C GLY A 180 -6.89 20.31 -0.57
N ALA A 181 -7.75 19.69 -1.40
CA ALA A 181 -7.35 18.82 -2.50
C ALA A 181 -6.54 19.57 -3.57
N GLN A 182 -5.36 19.05 -3.90
CA GLN A 182 -4.50 19.53 -4.98
C GLN A 182 -4.12 18.38 -5.90
N HIS A 183 -4.17 18.61 -7.21
CA HIS A 183 -3.65 17.66 -8.18
C HIS A 183 -2.25 18.10 -8.61
N LEU A 184 -1.24 17.26 -8.36
CA LEU A 184 0.15 17.54 -8.67
C LEU A 184 0.60 16.69 -9.86
N ASN A 185 1.06 17.34 -10.93
CA ASN A 185 1.80 16.67 -12.00
C ASN A 185 3.22 16.28 -11.54
N SER A 186 4.01 15.60 -12.36
CA SER A 186 5.37 15.14 -12.03
C SER A 186 6.30 16.25 -11.54
N GLU A 187 6.39 17.36 -12.27
CA GLU A 187 7.21 18.52 -11.90
C GLU A 187 6.76 19.16 -10.59
N GLN A 188 5.45 19.36 -10.43
CA GLN A 188 4.83 19.91 -9.22
C GLN A 188 5.03 18.99 -8.02
N ALA A 189 4.90 17.67 -8.22
CA ALA A 189 5.11 16.66 -7.19
C ALA A 189 6.56 16.62 -6.73
N LEU A 190 7.52 16.73 -7.65
CA LEU A 190 8.94 16.83 -7.31
C LEU A 190 9.25 18.10 -6.54
N ALA A 191 8.72 19.24 -7.01
CA ALA A 191 8.88 20.52 -6.32
C ALA A 191 8.27 20.45 -4.91
N PHE A 192 7.10 19.83 -4.76
CA PHE A 192 6.42 19.66 -3.48
C PHE A 192 7.22 18.80 -2.49
N VAL A 193 7.74 17.65 -2.93
CA VAL A 193 8.51 16.73 -2.08
C VAL A 193 9.90 17.30 -1.75
N ARG A 194 10.52 18.04 -2.67
CA ARG A 194 11.84 18.66 -2.48
C ARG A 194 11.81 20.04 -1.85
N ASP A 195 10.63 20.60 -1.60
CA ASP A 195 10.53 21.94 -1.02
C ASP A 195 11.19 21.97 0.37
N ARG A 196 12.14 22.90 0.52
CA ARG A 196 12.90 23.18 1.74
C ARG A 196 12.66 24.61 2.24
N ALA A 197 11.82 25.39 1.56
CA ALA A 197 11.59 26.77 1.94
C ALA A 197 10.87 26.85 3.29
N GLY A 198 11.51 27.52 4.26
CA GLY A 198 10.88 28.04 5.47
C GLY A 198 10.24 27.04 6.43
N SER A 199 10.55 25.73 6.36
CA SER A 199 9.89 24.71 7.18
C SER A 199 10.82 24.08 8.22
N ASP A 200 10.31 24.00 9.46
CA ASP A 200 10.79 23.07 10.49
C ASP A 200 10.83 21.63 9.91
N ASP A 201 11.78 20.80 10.35
CA ASP A 201 12.01 19.43 9.82
C ASP A 201 10.70 18.59 9.86
N PHE A 202 9.80 18.92 10.79
CA PHE A 202 8.46 18.35 10.92
C PHE A 202 7.57 18.55 9.68
N PHE A 203 7.55 19.75 9.11
CA PHE A 203 6.74 20.05 7.91
C PHE A 203 7.25 19.31 6.67
N ARG A 204 8.56 19.03 6.59
CA ARG A 204 9.13 18.22 5.50
C ARG A 204 8.62 16.78 5.58
N MET A 205 8.65 16.18 6.77
CA MET A 205 8.12 14.83 6.99
C MET A 205 6.63 14.75 6.69
N GLN A 206 5.86 15.75 7.12
CA GLN A 206 4.42 15.83 6.86
C GLN A 206 4.11 15.84 5.34
N ARG A 207 4.85 16.64 4.54
CA ARG A 207 4.68 16.67 3.08
C ARG A 207 4.95 15.31 2.44
N ALA A 208 6.04 14.65 2.83
CA ALA A 208 6.37 13.33 2.31
C ALA A 208 5.26 12.31 2.62
N GLN A 209 4.71 12.32 3.85
CA GLN A 209 3.60 11.45 4.24
C GLN A 209 2.32 11.72 3.44
N ILE A 210 1.92 13.00 3.30
CA ILE A 210 0.76 13.41 2.50
C ILE A 210 0.91 12.91 1.06
N PHE A 211 2.09 13.12 0.49
CA PHE A 211 2.38 12.74 -0.87
C PHE A 211 2.34 11.20 -1.07
N ILE A 212 3.02 10.43 -0.21
CA ILE A 212 3.01 8.96 -0.26
C ILE A 212 1.58 8.41 -0.12
N LYS A 213 0.76 9.01 0.76
CA LYS A 213 -0.65 8.64 0.92
C LYS A 213 -1.44 8.89 -0.37
N GLY A 214 -1.25 10.06 -1.00
CA GLY A 214 -1.86 10.39 -2.29
C GLY A 214 -1.45 9.41 -3.39
N LEU A 215 -0.15 9.14 -3.53
CA LEU A 215 0.37 8.19 -4.51
C LEU A 215 -0.19 6.77 -4.29
N GLY A 216 -0.26 6.33 -3.03
CA GLY A 216 -0.86 5.04 -2.66
C GLY A 216 -2.34 4.96 -3.05
N LYS A 217 -3.10 6.04 -2.82
CA LYS A 217 -4.51 6.14 -3.23
C LYS A 217 -4.65 6.00 -4.75
N GLU A 218 -3.81 6.68 -5.54
CA GLU A 218 -3.82 6.58 -7.01
C GLU A 218 -3.50 5.17 -7.51
N LEU A 219 -2.49 4.52 -6.93
CA LEU A 219 -2.11 3.14 -7.27
C LEU A 219 -3.23 2.12 -6.98
N MET A 220 -4.07 2.40 -5.98
CA MET A 220 -5.19 1.54 -5.60
C MET A 220 -6.45 1.79 -6.45
N GLN A 221 -6.50 2.86 -7.24
CA GLN A 221 -7.67 3.13 -8.07
C GLN A 221 -7.83 2.08 -9.18
N PRO A 222 -9.07 1.66 -9.51
CA PRO A 222 -9.33 0.77 -10.64
C PRO A 222 -8.82 1.31 -12.00
N SER A 223 -8.70 2.64 -12.12
CA SER A 223 -8.13 3.33 -13.29
C SER A 223 -6.66 3.00 -13.52
N ALA A 224 -5.91 2.60 -12.49
CA ALA A 224 -4.51 2.21 -12.59
C ALA A 224 -4.32 0.77 -13.12
N TRP A 225 -5.35 -0.09 -13.06
CA TRP A 225 -5.23 -1.52 -13.38
C TRP A 225 -4.74 -1.82 -14.80
N PRO A 226 -5.22 -1.14 -15.86
CA PRO A 226 -4.71 -1.36 -17.21
C PRO A 226 -3.23 -0.97 -17.38
N ARG A 227 -2.72 -0.06 -16.53
CA ARG A 227 -1.34 0.42 -16.55
C ARG A 227 -0.40 -0.38 -15.64
N LEU A 228 -0.91 -1.36 -14.88
CA LEU A 228 -0.09 -2.19 -13.99
C LEU A 228 1.16 -2.79 -14.66
N PRO A 229 1.10 -3.30 -15.91
CA PRO A 229 2.29 -3.80 -16.58
C PRO A 229 3.40 -2.75 -16.77
N GLN A 230 3.04 -1.47 -16.87
CA GLN A 230 3.95 -0.33 -17.02
C GLN A 230 4.37 0.24 -15.66
N ILE A 231 3.49 0.20 -14.66
CA ILE A 231 3.75 0.65 -13.28
C ILE A 231 4.74 -0.28 -12.57
N LEU A 232 4.58 -1.59 -12.71
CA LEU A 232 5.39 -2.60 -12.00
C LEU A 232 6.91 -2.42 -12.17
N PRO A 233 7.47 -2.22 -13.38
CA PRO A 233 8.91 -2.00 -13.52
C PRO A 233 9.38 -0.69 -12.86
N LEU A 234 8.59 0.38 -12.87
CA LEU A 234 8.94 1.65 -12.21
C LEU A 234 8.94 1.49 -10.69
N VAL A 235 7.89 0.87 -10.13
CA VAL A 235 7.83 0.54 -8.70
C VAL A 235 9.00 -0.34 -8.28
N ARG A 236 9.42 -1.29 -9.12
CA ARG A 236 10.58 -2.15 -8.86
C ARG A 236 11.92 -1.38 -8.89
N GLN A 237 12.03 -0.30 -9.66
CA GLN A 237 13.24 0.55 -9.63
C GLN A 237 13.27 1.39 -8.35
N MET A 238 12.12 1.88 -7.91
CA MET A 238 11.95 2.64 -6.67
C MET A 238 12.14 1.78 -5.41
N ILE A 239 11.84 0.48 -5.48
CA ILE A 239 11.90 -0.41 -4.31
C ILE A 239 13.05 -1.40 -4.44
N ASP A 240 13.97 -1.35 -3.49
CA ASP A 240 14.92 -2.43 -3.21
C ASP A 240 14.44 -3.25 -2.02
N THR A 241 14.38 -4.56 -2.19
CA THR A 241 13.78 -5.46 -1.20
C THR A 241 14.33 -6.88 -1.33
N ASN A 242 14.40 -7.58 -0.21
CA ASN A 242 14.61 -9.03 -0.15
C ASN A 242 13.29 -9.83 0.03
N VAL A 243 12.12 -9.18 -0.04
CA VAL A 243 10.82 -9.87 0.04
C VAL A 243 10.63 -10.78 -1.19
N PRO A 244 10.46 -12.10 -1.02
CA PRO A 244 10.24 -13.02 -2.13
C PRO A 244 8.98 -12.66 -2.91
N PHE A 245 9.02 -12.79 -4.24
CA PHE A 245 7.88 -12.47 -5.11
C PHE A 245 6.57 -13.16 -4.66
N ALA A 246 6.67 -14.40 -4.20
CA ALA A 246 5.54 -15.20 -3.72
C ALA A 246 4.83 -14.64 -2.47
N LYS A 247 5.48 -13.77 -1.67
CA LYS A 247 4.87 -13.15 -0.48
C LYS A 247 4.02 -11.92 -0.82
N TRP A 248 4.31 -11.22 -1.92
CA TRP A 248 3.64 -9.98 -2.28
C TRP A 248 2.11 -10.10 -2.40
N PRO A 249 1.53 -11.15 -3.02
CA PRO A 249 0.09 -11.32 -3.06
C PRO A 249 -0.54 -11.36 -1.66
N ALA A 250 0.08 -12.08 -0.71
CA ALA A 250 -0.43 -12.16 0.66
C ALA A 250 -0.34 -10.81 1.39
N LEU A 251 0.78 -10.08 1.24
CA LEU A 251 0.95 -8.75 1.81
C LEU A 251 -0.09 -7.77 1.25
N ALA A 252 -0.26 -7.77 -0.08
CA ALA A 252 -1.23 -6.92 -0.76
C ALA A 252 -2.67 -7.21 -0.30
N ILE A 253 -3.06 -8.49 -0.21
CA ILE A 253 -4.38 -8.88 0.31
C ILE A 253 -4.54 -8.44 1.77
N THR A 254 -3.49 -8.54 2.60
CA THR A 254 -3.53 -8.07 3.99
C THR A 254 -3.80 -6.57 4.06
N VAL A 255 -3.07 -5.76 3.29
CA VAL A 255 -3.29 -4.30 3.19
C VAL A 255 -4.70 -3.98 2.71
N LEU A 256 -5.19 -4.67 1.67
CA LEU A 256 -6.54 -4.46 1.13
C LEU A 256 -7.64 -4.83 2.14
N ARG A 257 -7.43 -5.88 2.95
CA ARG A 257 -8.39 -6.31 3.98
C ARG A 257 -8.42 -5.38 5.18
N VAL A 258 -7.26 -4.87 5.58
CA VAL A 258 -7.14 -3.91 6.70
C VAL A 258 -7.67 -2.54 6.27
N GLY A 259 -7.40 -2.14 5.02
CA GLY A 259 -7.65 -0.79 4.53
C GLY A 259 -6.60 0.21 5.05
N LEU A 260 -6.46 1.35 4.36
CA LEU A 260 -5.45 2.36 4.73
C LEU A 260 -5.72 3.01 6.10
N ASP A 261 -6.99 3.09 6.52
CA ASP A 261 -7.38 3.70 7.80
C ASP A 261 -7.47 2.68 8.95
N GLY A 262 -7.38 1.37 8.67
CA GLY A 262 -7.47 0.30 9.67
C GLY A 262 -6.12 -0.15 10.23
N MET A 263 -5.02 0.46 9.80
CA MET A 263 -3.66 0.09 10.23
C MET A 263 -3.36 0.61 11.63
N ASP A 264 -2.79 -0.24 12.50
CA ASP A 264 -2.30 0.16 13.83
C ASP A 264 -0.97 0.89 13.67
N SER A 265 -1.04 2.20 13.48
CA SER A 265 0.14 3.07 13.30
C SER A 265 0.53 3.73 14.61
N ARG A 266 1.71 3.37 15.13
CA ARG A 266 2.29 3.95 16.34
C ARG A 266 3.65 4.58 16.05
N THR A 267 4.07 5.48 16.92
CA THR A 267 5.38 6.14 16.84
C THR A 267 6.04 6.07 18.20
N ILE A 268 7.35 5.85 18.24
CA ILE A 268 8.12 6.01 19.48
C ILE A 268 8.20 7.50 19.76
N THR A 269 7.40 7.94 20.73
CA THR A 269 7.25 9.36 21.08
C THR A 269 8.34 9.82 22.05
N ARG A 270 8.36 11.13 22.34
CA ARG A 270 9.35 11.73 23.24
C ARG A 270 9.28 11.15 24.65
N GLU A 271 8.10 10.77 25.11
CA GLU A 271 7.85 10.17 26.43
C GLU A 271 8.46 8.76 26.56
N MET A 272 8.70 8.10 25.42
CA MET A 272 9.34 6.78 25.32
C MET A 272 10.87 6.90 25.15
N THR A 273 11.42 8.11 25.29
CA THR A 273 12.86 8.39 25.12
C THR A 273 13.38 9.31 26.22
N ASN A 274 14.68 9.26 26.46
CA ASN A 274 15.42 10.12 27.37
C ASN A 274 16.42 10.95 26.55
N PRO A 275 16.12 12.21 26.21
CA PRO A 275 17.02 13.06 25.46
C PRO A 275 18.32 13.33 26.23
N PHE A 276 19.46 13.20 25.57
CA PHE A 276 20.75 13.57 26.15
C PHE A 276 21.73 14.08 25.09
N THR A 277 22.83 14.68 25.54
CA THR A 277 23.92 15.14 24.67
C THR A 277 25.11 14.21 24.84
N THR A 278 25.59 13.66 23.72
CA THR A 278 26.79 12.82 23.69
C THR A 278 28.04 13.61 24.10
N SER A 279 29.14 12.91 24.41
CA SER A 279 30.45 13.54 24.67
C SER A 279 30.96 14.39 23.49
N GLU A 280 30.51 14.07 22.27
CA GLU A 280 30.83 14.81 21.04
C GLU A 280 29.89 16.01 20.78
N GLY A 281 28.94 16.29 21.67
CA GLY A 281 28.03 17.42 21.57
C GLY A 281 26.78 17.19 20.72
N ALA A 282 26.56 15.99 20.19
CA ALA A 282 25.35 15.66 19.44
C ALA A 282 24.16 15.40 20.37
N GLN A 283 23.01 16.00 20.08
CA GLN A 283 21.74 15.71 20.76
C GLN A 283 21.13 14.42 20.20
N VAL A 284 20.79 13.48 21.08
CA VAL A 284 20.31 12.14 20.71
C VAL A 284 19.19 11.69 21.66
N LEU A 285 18.47 10.64 21.28
CA LEU A 285 17.35 10.09 22.04
C LEU A 285 17.73 8.73 22.63
N GLY A 286 17.97 8.65 23.94
CA GLY A 286 18.17 7.36 24.61
C GLY A 286 16.84 6.60 24.71
N PRO A 287 16.77 5.29 24.40
CA PRO A 287 15.54 4.53 24.49
C PRO A 287 15.10 4.33 25.95
N ASN A 288 13.82 4.56 26.25
CA ASN A 288 13.20 4.10 27.49
C ASN A 288 12.51 2.75 27.24
N TRP A 289 13.26 1.65 27.40
CA TRP A 289 12.76 0.30 27.14
C TRP A 289 11.57 -0.10 28.01
N ALA A 290 11.42 0.46 29.22
CA ALA A 290 10.24 0.20 30.05
C ALA A 290 8.95 0.74 29.42
N ALA A 291 9.05 1.82 28.63
CA ALA A 291 7.93 2.37 27.87
C ALA A 291 7.80 1.74 26.47
N ILE A 292 8.91 1.39 25.82
CA ILE A 292 8.93 0.81 24.47
C ILE A 292 8.47 -0.66 24.46
N ASN A 293 8.95 -1.49 25.38
CA ASN A 293 8.69 -2.93 25.37
C ASN A 293 7.20 -3.30 25.41
N PRO A 294 6.32 -2.63 26.19
CA PRO A 294 4.89 -2.90 26.13
C PRO A 294 4.29 -2.70 24.74
N VAL A 295 4.73 -1.67 24.01
CA VAL A 295 4.28 -1.40 22.63
C VAL A 295 4.78 -2.50 21.68
N LEU A 296 6.02 -2.96 21.87
CA LEU A 296 6.56 -4.05 21.07
C LEU A 296 5.80 -5.36 21.30
N LEU A 297 5.53 -5.71 22.56
CA LEU A 297 4.77 -6.90 22.92
C LEU A 297 3.36 -6.87 22.36
N GLU A 298 2.68 -5.73 22.44
CA GLU A 298 1.31 -5.58 21.92
C GLU A 298 1.26 -5.71 20.39
N MET A 299 2.16 -5.04 19.68
CA MET A 299 2.14 -5.00 18.22
C MET A 299 2.76 -6.27 17.60
N PHE A 300 3.91 -6.72 18.11
CA PHE A 300 4.75 -7.77 17.52
C PHE A 300 4.62 -9.14 18.21
N GLY A 301 4.01 -9.20 19.39
CA GLY A 301 3.90 -10.42 20.18
C GLY A 301 5.26 -10.98 20.64
N GLN A 302 6.27 -10.12 20.72
CA GLN A 302 7.68 -10.42 21.03
C GLN A 302 8.23 -9.37 21.99
#